data_AF-A0AAN6GAH6-F1
#
_entry.id   AF-A0AAN6GAH6-F1
#
_cell.length_a   1.000
_cell.length_b   1.000
_cell.length_c   1.000
_cell.angle_alpha   90.00
_cell.angle_beta   90.00
_cell.angle_gamma   90.00
#
_symmetry.space_group_name_H-M   'P 1'
#
loop_
_entity.id
_entity.type
_entity.pdbx_description
1 polymer ?
#
loop_
_entity_poly.entity_id
_entity_poly.type
_entity_poly.pdbx_seq_one_letter_code
_entity_poly.pdbx_strand_id
1 'polypeptide(L)'
;MAAPTGAQAEPLVGASTSAHKLHEITLPSVLVAATSVASLRPSASRTLHCEAASGASQQSSALSNRLPIYDQPEPPVTLVETHTELERQIGSIRRSLQSSASSLQHNVQDVTSSWIARERAFESRVRSLAVPEEPFNPGLLYVGVATLSASVFTRYRSFPIRFLAPPLFFVGSLNYFLPKTSSNLGNYYIELEHRYFPTLTGPRQSIVDASHRIWNRTEGLVEDARDAAAKGVKTGLQQVEKGTGLRVGEVMATAKAEAADIDDARRLV
;
A
#
# COMPACT_ATOMS: atom_id res chain seq x y z
N MET A 1 -54.85 -52.44 -17.11
CA MET A 1 -54.01 -53.59 -16.74
C MET A 1 -52.57 -53.11 -16.86
N ALA A 2 -51.87 -52.59 -15.85
CA ALA A 2 -52.06 -52.58 -14.40
C ALA A 2 -51.66 -51.18 -13.84
N ALA A 3 -52.47 -50.68 -12.91
CA ALA A 3 -52.01 -49.94 -11.73
C ALA A 3 -52.14 -50.93 -10.55
N PRO A 4 -51.54 -50.78 -9.34
CA PRO A 4 -51.71 -49.56 -8.55
C PRO A 4 -50.64 -49.27 -7.44
N THR A 5 -50.91 -48.19 -6.69
CA THR A 5 -50.61 -48.02 -5.24
C THR A 5 -49.15 -47.70 -4.84
N GLY A 6 -48.85 -46.69 -4.01
CA GLY A 6 -49.64 -45.74 -3.21
C GLY A 6 -48.70 -44.60 -2.78
N ALA A 7 -49.14 -43.34 -2.75
CA ALA A 7 -49.85 -42.73 -1.62
C ALA A 7 -49.02 -42.66 -0.34
N GLN A 8 -48.46 -41.47 -0.03
CA GLN A 8 -48.80 -40.70 1.18
C GLN A 8 -48.63 -39.22 0.89
N ALA A 9 -49.53 -38.43 1.46
CA ALA A 9 -49.85 -37.06 1.10
C ALA A 9 -49.52 -36.09 2.24
N GLU A 10 -49.23 -34.82 1.85
CA GLU A 10 -49.62 -33.57 2.53
C GLU A 10 -48.96 -33.24 3.91
N PRO A 11 -48.89 -31.97 4.38
CA PRO A 11 -49.17 -30.69 3.69
C PRO A 11 -48.30 -29.47 4.13
N LEU A 12 -48.66 -28.30 3.56
CA LEU A 12 -48.57 -26.92 4.10
C LEU A 12 -47.22 -26.18 4.27
N VAL A 13 -47.37 -24.84 4.13
CA VAL A 13 -46.50 -23.74 4.57
C VAL A 13 -45.40 -23.39 3.56
N GLY A 14 -45.40 -22.23 2.88
CA GLY A 14 -45.76 -20.90 3.37
C GLY A 14 -44.49 -20.12 3.68
N ALA A 15 -44.13 -19.24 2.75
CA ALA A 15 -43.28 -18.06 2.93
C ALA A 15 -41.79 -18.21 3.30
N SER A 16 -41.00 -17.52 2.49
CA SER A 16 -39.76 -16.83 2.87
C SER A 16 -38.57 -17.71 3.23
N THR A 17 -37.62 -17.83 2.30
CA THR A 17 -36.22 -17.45 2.57
C THR A 17 -35.41 -17.46 1.29
N SER A 18 -34.82 -16.29 1.04
CA SER A 18 -33.86 -15.96 0.00
C SER A 18 -32.76 -17.01 -0.13
N ALA A 19 -32.68 -17.64 -1.29
CA ALA A 19 -31.54 -18.44 -1.71
C ALA A 19 -30.72 -17.63 -2.70
N HIS A 20 -29.46 -17.39 -2.31
CA HIS A 20 -28.25 -17.47 -3.14
C HIS A 20 -28.19 -16.52 -4.37
N LYS A 21 -27.18 -15.67 -4.54
CA LYS A 21 -25.75 -16.03 -4.52
C LYS A 21 -24.92 -14.74 -4.72
N LEU A 22 -24.58 -14.04 -3.65
CA LEU A 22 -23.51 -13.03 -3.70
C LEU A 22 -22.21 -13.71 -3.26
N HIS A 23 -21.30 -13.87 -4.22
CA HIS A 23 -19.90 -14.19 -3.93
C HIS A 23 -19.29 -13.00 -3.20
N GLU A 24 -19.14 -13.12 -1.88
CA GLU A 24 -18.22 -12.26 -1.14
C GLU A 24 -16.78 -12.58 -1.56
N ILE A 25 -16.11 -11.53 -1.99
CA ILE A 25 -14.69 -11.48 -2.29
C ILE A 25 -13.95 -11.56 -0.95
N THR A 26 -13.42 -12.74 -0.65
CA THR A 26 -12.51 -12.97 0.47
C THR A 26 -11.16 -12.31 0.17
N LEU A 27 -10.84 -11.24 0.90
CA LEU A 27 -9.49 -10.69 0.99
C LEU A 27 -8.84 -11.25 2.26
N PRO A 28 -7.57 -11.71 2.21
CA PRO A 28 -6.90 -12.29 3.37
C PRO A 28 -6.62 -11.22 4.43
N SER A 29 -7.30 -11.36 5.57
CA SER A 29 -7.05 -10.68 6.83
C SER A 29 -5.68 -11.08 7.40
N VAL A 30 -4.66 -10.27 7.18
CA VAL A 30 -3.42 -10.30 7.96
C VAL A 30 -3.15 -8.91 8.49
N LEU A 31 -3.85 -8.55 9.57
CA LEU A 31 -3.43 -7.45 10.46
C LEU A 31 -4.07 -7.60 11.85
N VAL A 32 -3.70 -8.64 12.59
CA VAL A 32 -3.90 -8.67 14.05
C VAL A 32 -2.74 -9.44 14.67
N ALA A 33 -1.75 -8.70 15.21
CA ALA A 33 -0.82 -9.24 16.20
C ALA A 33 -0.20 -8.12 17.03
N ALA A 34 -0.43 -8.19 18.35
CA ALA A 34 0.32 -7.60 19.46
C ALA A 34 0.39 -6.05 19.51
N THR A 35 -0.12 -5.37 20.52
CA THR A 35 0.34 -5.49 21.92
C THR A 35 -0.73 -5.02 22.92
N SER A 36 -1.35 -5.97 23.61
CA SER A 36 -2.10 -5.73 24.85
C SER A 36 -1.11 -5.81 26.02
N VAL A 37 -0.66 -4.68 26.54
CA VAL A 37 0.12 -4.63 27.79
C VAL A 37 -0.88 -4.65 28.95
N ALA A 38 -1.23 -5.86 29.40
CA ALA A 38 -2.09 -6.10 30.54
C ALA A 38 -1.26 -6.68 31.70
N SER A 39 -1.18 -5.89 32.77
CA SER A 39 -1.14 -6.29 34.19
C SER A 39 -0.17 -7.40 34.63
N LEU A 40 0.94 -6.96 35.24
CA LEU A 40 1.71 -7.76 36.19
C LEU A 40 0.80 -8.27 37.32
N ARG A 41 0.82 -9.58 37.55
CA ARG A 41 0.25 -10.22 38.74
C ARG A 41 1.40 -10.90 39.49
N PRO A 42 1.71 -10.54 40.74
CA PRO A 42 2.69 -11.28 41.54
C PRO A 42 2.06 -12.62 41.96
N SER A 43 2.72 -13.73 41.61
CA SER A 43 2.30 -15.07 42.04
C SER A 43 3.02 -15.45 43.32
N ALA A 44 2.27 -16.15 44.16
CA ALA A 44 2.50 -16.33 45.57
C ALA A 44 3.67 -17.24 45.92
N SER A 45 4.18 -16.99 47.12
CA SER A 45 5.13 -17.75 47.93
C SER A 45 5.03 -19.26 47.74
N ARG A 46 6.14 -19.89 47.37
CA ARG A 46 6.36 -21.33 47.57
C ARG A 46 7.42 -21.50 48.67
N THR A 47 6.96 -22.01 49.79
CA THR A 47 7.77 -22.55 50.89
C THR A 47 8.57 -23.73 50.36
N LEU A 48 9.90 -23.60 50.28
CA LEU A 48 10.78 -24.75 50.11
C LEU A 48 11.25 -25.18 51.49
N HIS A 49 10.79 -26.38 51.85
CA HIS A 49 11.20 -27.16 52.99
C HIS A 49 12.71 -27.43 52.94
N CYS A 50 13.38 -27.23 54.07
CA CYS A 50 14.67 -27.81 54.36
C CYS A 50 14.49 -29.31 54.57
N GLU A 51 15.18 -30.14 53.78
CA GLU A 51 15.48 -31.51 54.17
C GLU A 51 17.00 -31.66 54.25
N ALA A 52 17.49 -31.71 55.48
CA ALA A 52 18.82 -32.20 55.80
C ALA A 52 18.82 -33.71 55.58
N ALA A 53 19.33 -34.15 54.44
CA ALA A 53 19.63 -35.56 54.19
C ALA A 53 21.07 -35.84 54.64
N SER A 54 21.18 -36.36 55.85
CA SER A 54 22.32 -37.09 56.39
C SER A 54 22.62 -38.31 55.52
N GLY A 55 23.64 -38.20 54.67
CA GLY A 55 24.24 -39.33 53.95
C GLY A 55 25.40 -39.91 54.77
N ALA A 56 25.10 -40.93 55.57
CA ALA A 56 26.09 -41.80 56.20
C ALA A 56 26.43 -43.01 55.29
N SER A 57 27.57 -43.64 55.61
CA SER A 57 28.24 -44.81 54.99
C SER A 57 29.27 -44.43 53.90
N GLN A 58 30.53 -44.86 53.95
CA GLN A 58 30.99 -46.21 54.30
C GLN A 58 32.33 -46.24 55.05
N GLN A 59 32.46 -47.32 55.82
CA GLN A 59 33.60 -47.77 56.60
C GLN A 59 34.83 -48.06 55.72
N SER A 60 36.01 -47.65 56.18
CA SER A 60 37.28 -48.26 55.82
C SER A 60 38.07 -48.54 57.09
N SER A 61 38.07 -49.82 57.47
CA SER A 61 39.20 -50.60 57.96
C SER A 61 40.03 -50.06 59.13
N ALA A 62 39.89 -50.75 60.26
CA ALA A 62 40.81 -50.78 61.39
C ALA A 62 42.26 -51.09 60.97
N LEU A 63 43.09 -50.05 60.82
CA LEU A 63 44.53 -50.08 61.02
C LEU A 63 45.00 -48.66 61.43
N SER A 64 45.79 -48.60 62.51
CA SER A 64 46.52 -47.44 63.05
C SER A 64 45.75 -46.46 63.94
N ASN A 65 45.63 -46.83 65.22
CA ASN A 65 45.58 -45.89 66.34
C ASN A 65 46.95 -45.19 66.47
N ARG A 66 47.27 -44.30 65.53
CA ARG A 66 48.45 -43.43 65.57
C ARG A 66 47.96 -42.01 65.29
N LEU A 67 48.08 -41.12 66.28
CA LEU A 67 47.80 -39.71 66.06
C LEU A 67 48.75 -39.21 64.96
N PRO A 68 48.26 -38.48 63.94
CA PRO A 68 49.12 -37.88 62.92
C PRO A 68 50.10 -36.91 63.60
N ILE A 69 51.40 -37.09 63.32
CA ILE A 69 52.52 -36.29 63.90
C ILE A 69 52.72 -34.97 63.14
N TYR A 70 52.00 -34.77 62.04
CA TYR A 70 52.05 -33.56 61.24
C TYR A 70 50.72 -32.84 61.31
N ASP A 71 50.77 -31.53 61.53
CA ASP A 71 49.64 -30.65 61.29
C ASP A 71 49.21 -30.84 59.83
N GLN A 72 47.94 -31.16 59.62
CA GLN A 72 47.40 -31.27 58.27
C GLN A 72 47.51 -29.90 57.60
N PRO A 73 47.94 -29.81 56.33
CA PRO A 73 48.03 -28.53 55.64
C PRO A 73 46.67 -27.86 55.69
N GLU A 74 46.64 -26.62 56.19
CA GLU A 74 45.43 -25.83 56.38
C GLU A 74 44.61 -25.87 55.07
N PRO A 75 43.37 -26.38 55.10
CA PRO A 75 42.60 -26.56 53.87
C PRO A 75 42.44 -25.20 53.19
N PRO A 76 42.66 -25.10 51.86
CA PRO A 76 42.55 -23.83 51.17
C PRO A 76 41.15 -23.27 51.38
N VAL A 77 41.08 -22.12 52.08
CA VAL A 77 39.84 -21.41 52.38
C VAL A 77 39.21 -21.00 51.06
N THR A 78 38.28 -21.81 50.58
CA THR A 78 37.44 -21.50 49.44
C THR A 78 36.35 -20.58 49.96
N LEU A 79 36.44 -19.30 49.61
CA LEU A 79 35.39 -18.32 49.83
C LEU A 79 34.11 -18.82 49.13
N VAL A 80 33.24 -19.46 49.90
CA VAL A 80 31.87 -19.72 49.47
C VAL A 80 31.13 -18.41 49.69
N GLU A 81 30.99 -17.63 48.62
CA GLU A 81 30.15 -16.43 48.62
C GLU A 81 28.71 -16.84 48.94
N THR A 82 28.33 -16.71 50.21
CA THR A 82 26.97 -16.93 50.67
C THR A 82 26.16 -15.69 50.30
N HIS A 83 25.75 -15.60 49.03
CA HIS A 83 24.87 -14.53 48.57
C HIS A 83 23.61 -14.53 49.41
N THR A 84 23.35 -13.39 50.05
CA THR A 84 22.13 -13.21 50.82
C THR A 84 20.92 -13.26 49.90
N GLU A 85 19.76 -13.69 50.40
CA GLU A 85 18.53 -13.77 49.59
C GLU A 85 18.18 -12.44 48.91
N LEU A 86 18.56 -11.31 49.53
CA LEU A 86 18.37 -9.97 48.98
C LEU A 86 19.29 -9.70 47.77
N GLU A 87 20.55 -10.12 47.84
CA GLU A 87 21.51 -9.98 46.74
C GLU A 87 21.07 -10.79 45.51
N ARG A 88 20.51 -11.98 45.73
CA ARG A 88 19.95 -12.81 44.66
C ARG A 88 18.76 -12.13 43.97
N GLN A 89 17.89 -11.50 44.76
CA GLN A 89 16.72 -10.76 44.25
C GLN A 89 17.13 -9.52 43.46
N ILE A 90 18.03 -8.68 44.00
CA ILE A 90 18.53 -7.48 43.31
C ILE A 90 19.27 -7.88 42.03
N GLY A 91 20.08 -8.94 42.07
CA GLY A 91 20.76 -9.49 40.90
C GLY A 91 19.78 -9.97 39.82
N SER A 92 18.67 -10.61 40.21
CA SER A 92 17.63 -11.04 39.27
C SER A 92 16.92 -9.86 38.61
N ILE A 93 16.57 -8.83 39.38
CA ILE A 93 15.90 -7.63 38.87
C ILE A 93 16.81 -6.89 37.89
N ARG A 94 18.09 -6.70 38.25
CA ARG A 94 19.07 -6.05 37.38
C ARG A 94 19.24 -6.80 36.06
N ARG A 95 19.34 -8.14 36.10
CA ARG A 95 19.45 -8.96 34.89
C ARG A 95 18.20 -8.85 34.02
N SER A 96 17.01 -8.88 34.61
CA SER A 96 15.75 -8.70 33.88
C SER A 96 15.68 -7.32 33.22
N LEU A 97 16.03 -6.24 33.94
CA LEU A 97 16.05 -4.89 33.38
C LEU A 97 17.09 -4.74 32.26
N GLN A 98 18.29 -5.28 32.45
CA GLN A 98 19.34 -5.26 31.43
C GLN A 98 18.93 -6.06 30.19
N SER A 99 18.26 -7.20 30.37
CA SER A 99 17.75 -8.02 29.27
C SER A 99 16.61 -7.33 28.50
N SER A 100 15.71 -6.64 29.20
CA SER A 100 14.63 -5.87 28.57
C SER A 100 15.18 -4.65 27.83
N ALA A 101 16.12 -3.93 28.44
CA ALA A 101 16.76 -2.77 27.82
C ALA A 101 17.55 -3.16 26.55
N SER A 102 18.34 -4.23 26.63
CA SER A 102 19.06 -4.75 25.45
C SER A 102 18.10 -5.25 24.37
N SER A 103 17.01 -5.94 24.74
CA SER A 103 15.99 -6.38 23.78
C SER A 103 15.33 -5.21 23.06
N LEU A 104 14.99 -4.12 23.77
CA LEU A 104 14.43 -2.91 23.14
C LEU A 104 15.43 -2.25 22.19
N GLN A 105 16.69 -2.16 22.60
CA GLN A 105 17.75 -1.60 21.77
C GLN A 105 17.94 -2.43 20.48
N HIS A 106 17.92 -3.75 20.59
CA HIS A 106 17.97 -4.66 19.43
C HIS A 106 16.78 -4.46 18.50
N ASN A 107 15.55 -4.40 19.01
CA ASN A 107 14.37 -4.17 18.18
C ASN A 107 14.42 -2.83 17.42
N VAL A 108 14.87 -1.75 18.08
CA VAL A 108 15.02 -0.44 17.41
C VAL A 108 16.10 -0.50 16.33
N GLN A 109 17.23 -1.15 16.62
CA GLN A 109 18.31 -1.33 15.66
C GLN A 109 17.88 -2.21 14.48
N ASP A 110 17.08 -3.24 14.71
CA ASP A 110 16.55 -4.14 13.68
C ASP A 110 15.53 -3.42 12.78
N VAL A 111 14.64 -2.61 13.35
CA VAL A 111 13.70 -1.78 12.58
C VAL A 111 14.46 -0.75 11.73
N THR A 112 15.45 -0.09 12.32
CA THR A 112 16.26 0.93 11.64
C THR A 112 17.10 0.30 10.53
N SER A 113 17.76 -0.82 10.79
CA SER A 113 18.54 -1.54 9.77
C SER A 113 17.66 -2.07 8.64
N SER A 114 16.46 -2.59 8.96
CA SER A 114 15.47 -3.00 7.96
C SER A 114 14.97 -1.82 7.12
N TRP A 115 14.78 -0.66 7.74
CA TRP A 115 14.41 0.56 7.02
C TRP A 115 15.50 1.02 6.08
N ILE A 116 16.75 1.10 6.55
CA ILE A 116 17.92 1.45 5.72
C ILE A 116 18.10 0.43 4.58
N ALA A 117 17.88 -0.86 4.83
CA ALA A 117 17.95 -1.88 3.79
C ALA A 117 16.89 -1.65 2.70
N ARG A 118 15.66 -1.29 3.09
CA ARG A 118 14.61 -0.92 2.13
C ARG A 118 14.94 0.37 1.39
N GLU A 119 15.50 1.36 2.05
CA GLU A 119 15.93 2.62 1.43
C GLU A 119 17.03 2.36 0.38
N ARG A 120 18.06 1.59 0.72
CA ARG A 120 19.12 1.20 -0.22
C ARG A 120 18.58 0.37 -1.38
N ALA A 121 17.64 -0.54 -1.12
CA ALA A 121 16.97 -1.29 -2.16
C ALA A 121 16.18 -0.33 -3.09
N PHE A 122 15.44 0.62 -2.52
CA PHE A 122 14.72 1.62 -3.29
C PHE A 122 15.65 2.53 -4.08
N GLU A 123 16.74 3.03 -3.49
CA GLU A 123 17.75 3.84 -4.16
C GLU A 123 18.38 3.08 -5.33
N SER A 124 18.78 1.82 -5.12
CA SER A 124 19.29 0.95 -6.17
C SER A 124 18.27 0.77 -7.30
N ARG A 125 16.99 0.62 -6.97
CA ARG A 125 15.91 0.50 -7.97
C ARG A 125 15.66 1.79 -8.71
N VAL A 126 15.55 2.92 -8.02
CA VAL A 126 15.40 4.23 -8.65
C VAL A 126 16.59 4.51 -9.56
N ARG A 127 17.81 4.19 -9.10
CA ARG A 127 19.03 4.33 -9.92
C ARG A 127 19.03 3.42 -11.15
N SER A 128 18.44 2.22 -11.05
CA SER A 128 18.29 1.33 -12.22
C SER A 128 17.23 1.79 -13.23
N LEU A 129 16.26 2.59 -12.78
CA LEU A 129 15.17 3.11 -13.63
C LEU A 129 15.48 4.50 -14.19
N ALA A 130 16.30 5.28 -13.47
CA ALA A 130 16.74 6.60 -13.85
C ALA A 130 17.74 6.53 -15.02
N VAL A 131 17.44 7.28 -16.08
CA VAL A 131 18.32 7.38 -17.25
C VAL A 131 19.31 8.54 -17.03
N PRO A 132 20.64 8.33 -17.12
CA PRO A 132 21.64 9.38 -16.87
C PRO A 132 21.58 10.58 -17.83
N GLU A 133 20.91 10.41 -18.97
CA GLU A 133 20.79 11.42 -20.03
C GLU A 133 19.72 12.49 -19.74
N GLU A 134 18.83 12.27 -18.76
CA GLU A 134 17.77 13.23 -18.39
C GLU A 134 18.20 14.14 -17.22
N PRO A 135 17.88 15.45 -17.24
CA PRO A 135 18.20 16.37 -16.16
C PRO A 135 17.32 16.11 -14.91
N PHE A 136 17.74 15.18 -14.07
CA PHE A 136 16.99 14.72 -12.90
C PHE A 136 16.84 15.81 -11.82
N ASN A 137 17.86 16.65 -11.65
CA ASN A 137 17.95 17.62 -10.55
C ASN A 137 16.93 18.78 -10.64
N PRO A 138 16.67 19.39 -11.81
CA PRO A 138 15.53 20.30 -11.96
C PRO A 138 14.20 19.56 -12.20
N GLY A 139 14.21 18.42 -12.90
CA GLY A 139 12.99 17.69 -13.25
C GLY A 139 12.20 17.19 -12.04
N LEU A 140 12.87 16.58 -11.06
CA LEU A 140 12.21 16.11 -9.84
C LEU A 140 11.66 17.27 -8.99
N LEU A 141 12.37 18.42 -8.97
CA LEU A 141 11.87 19.63 -8.32
C LEU A 141 10.59 20.14 -8.99
N TYR A 142 10.52 20.16 -10.33
CA TYR A 142 9.31 20.58 -11.02
C TYR A 142 8.13 19.64 -10.79
N VAL A 143 8.37 18.33 -10.78
CA VAL A 143 7.37 17.31 -10.39
C VAL A 143 6.88 17.55 -8.97
N GLY A 144 7.80 17.80 -8.03
CA GLY A 144 7.49 18.11 -6.64
C GLY A 144 6.64 19.37 -6.50
N VAL A 145 7.03 20.47 -7.16
CA VAL A 145 6.31 21.74 -7.16
C VAL A 145 4.92 21.58 -7.78
N ALA A 146 4.79 20.86 -8.89
CA ALA A 146 3.50 20.61 -9.55
C ALA A 146 2.55 19.82 -8.63
N THR A 147 3.06 18.78 -7.97
CA THR A 147 2.31 17.95 -7.02
C THR A 147 1.87 18.73 -5.78
N LEU A 148 2.79 19.50 -5.18
CA LEU A 148 2.49 20.38 -4.05
C LEU A 148 1.48 21.48 -4.43
N SER A 149 1.62 22.07 -5.61
CA SER A 149 0.68 23.07 -6.13
C SER A 149 -0.71 22.47 -6.32
N ALA A 150 -0.82 21.24 -6.81
CA ALA A 150 -2.10 20.54 -6.91
C ALA A 150 -2.75 20.28 -5.53
N SER A 151 -1.95 19.93 -4.52
CA SER A 151 -2.41 19.76 -3.14
C SER A 151 -2.95 21.06 -2.54
N VAL A 152 -2.23 22.17 -2.73
CA VAL A 152 -2.67 23.50 -2.28
C VAL A 152 -3.93 23.94 -3.04
N PHE A 153 -3.96 23.75 -4.36
CA PHE A 153 -5.08 24.16 -5.19
C PHE A 153 -6.37 23.38 -4.87
N THR A 154 -6.26 22.09 -4.54
CA THR A 154 -7.41 21.25 -4.18
C THR A 154 -7.77 21.29 -2.71
N ARG A 155 -7.08 22.10 -1.90
CA ARG A 155 -7.32 22.25 -0.46
C ARG A 155 -8.77 22.58 -0.10
N TYR A 156 -9.44 23.40 -0.90
CA TYR A 156 -10.82 23.85 -0.66
C TYR A 156 -11.87 23.07 -1.46
N ARG A 157 -11.46 22.04 -2.21
CA ARG A 157 -12.36 21.24 -3.04
C ARG A 157 -12.81 19.98 -2.28
N SER A 158 -13.86 19.32 -2.80
CA SER A 158 -14.45 18.13 -2.17
C SER A 158 -13.41 17.03 -1.89
N PHE A 159 -13.64 16.27 -0.82
CA PHE A 159 -12.76 15.22 -0.28
C PHE A 159 -12.12 14.32 -1.36
N PRO A 160 -12.84 13.73 -2.35
CA PRO A 160 -12.20 12.84 -3.31
C PRO A 160 -11.18 13.56 -4.20
N ILE A 161 -11.47 14.77 -4.65
CA ILE A 161 -10.57 15.54 -5.53
C ILE A 161 -9.29 15.91 -4.79
N ARG A 162 -9.37 16.20 -3.49
CA ARG A 162 -8.20 16.53 -2.66
C ARG A 162 -7.22 15.38 -2.52
N PHE A 163 -7.69 14.13 -2.47
CA PHE A 163 -6.81 12.97 -2.38
C PHE A 163 -6.33 12.49 -3.76
N LEU A 164 -7.15 12.63 -4.80
CA LEU A 164 -6.78 12.18 -6.14
C LEU A 164 -5.92 13.19 -6.90
N ALA A 165 -6.07 14.49 -6.66
CA ALA A 165 -5.38 15.49 -7.46
C ALA A 165 -3.85 15.46 -7.30
N PRO A 166 -3.27 15.38 -6.09
CA PRO A 166 -1.81 15.29 -5.95
C PRO A 166 -1.20 14.08 -6.69
N PRO A 167 -1.68 12.83 -6.53
CA PRO A 167 -1.09 11.70 -7.27
C PRO A 167 -1.33 11.78 -8.78
N LEU A 168 -2.46 12.32 -9.24
CA LEU A 168 -2.68 12.55 -10.67
C LEU A 168 -1.70 13.57 -11.25
N PHE A 169 -1.49 14.70 -10.56
CA PHE A 169 -0.50 15.69 -10.96
C PHE A 169 0.92 15.14 -10.88
N PHE A 170 1.22 14.30 -9.89
CA PHE A 170 2.51 13.63 -9.80
C PHE A 170 2.78 12.76 -11.02
N VAL A 171 1.84 11.88 -11.40
CA VAL A 171 2.01 11.01 -12.58
C VAL A 171 2.07 11.82 -13.87
N GLY A 172 1.22 12.84 -14.03
CA GLY A 172 1.22 13.70 -15.20
C GLY A 172 2.50 14.52 -15.35
N SER A 173 2.96 15.15 -14.26
CA SER A 173 4.21 15.93 -14.26
C SER A 173 5.44 15.03 -14.43
N LEU A 174 5.42 13.81 -13.89
CA LEU A 174 6.48 12.84 -14.09
C LEU A 174 6.62 12.45 -15.56
N ASN A 175 5.51 12.20 -16.25
CA ASN A 175 5.52 11.91 -17.69
C ASN A 175 5.98 13.11 -18.53
N TYR A 176 5.63 14.33 -18.10
CA TYR A 176 6.01 15.56 -18.80
C TYR A 176 7.49 15.93 -18.64
N PHE A 177 8.01 15.92 -17.40
CA PHE A 177 9.38 16.36 -17.11
C PHE A 177 10.43 15.24 -17.22
N LEU A 178 10.03 13.98 -17.05
CA LEU A 178 10.93 12.81 -17.06
C LEU A 178 10.33 11.67 -17.91
N PRO A 179 10.19 11.87 -19.23
CA PRO A 179 9.45 10.94 -20.09
C PRO A 179 10.10 9.55 -20.15
N LYS A 180 11.44 9.43 -20.26
CA LYS A 180 12.10 8.11 -20.32
C LYS A 180 12.03 7.39 -18.98
N THR A 181 12.26 8.10 -17.89
CA THR A 181 12.10 7.54 -16.54
C THR A 181 10.66 7.06 -16.32
N SER A 182 9.66 7.82 -16.77
CA SER A 182 8.26 7.43 -16.67
C SER A 182 7.93 6.18 -17.50
N SER A 183 8.48 6.02 -18.70
CA SER A 183 8.27 4.82 -19.52
C SER A 183 8.93 3.58 -18.92
N ASN A 184 10.14 3.74 -18.37
CA ASN A 184 10.86 2.66 -17.70
C ASN A 184 10.13 2.19 -16.45
N LEU A 185 9.63 3.14 -15.65
CA LEU A 185 8.81 2.84 -14.48
C LEU A 185 7.50 2.16 -14.86
N GLY A 186 6.86 2.59 -15.95
CA GLY A 186 5.66 1.95 -16.49
C GLY A 186 5.91 0.51 -16.92
N ASN A 187 7.00 0.25 -17.65
CA ASN A 187 7.39 -1.11 -18.05
C ASN A 187 7.67 -1.99 -16.84
N TYR A 188 8.40 -1.47 -15.85
CA TYR A 188 8.65 -2.18 -14.60
C TYR A 188 7.36 -2.50 -13.83
N TYR A 189 6.42 -1.56 -13.78
CA TYR A 189 5.11 -1.79 -13.18
C TYR A 189 4.36 -2.93 -13.89
N ILE A 190 4.40 -2.95 -15.23
CA ILE A 190 3.81 -4.02 -16.03
C ILE A 190 4.51 -5.36 -15.72
N GLU A 191 5.84 -5.41 -15.63
CA GLU A 191 6.57 -6.63 -15.25
C GLU A 191 6.18 -7.15 -13.85
N LEU A 192 6.03 -6.23 -12.89
CA LEU A 192 5.57 -6.57 -11.53
C LEU A 192 4.14 -7.10 -11.53
N GLU A 193 3.25 -6.48 -12.29
CA GLU A 193 1.87 -6.92 -12.45
C GLU A 193 1.82 -8.35 -12.99
N HIS A 194 2.59 -8.66 -14.05
CA HIS A 194 2.64 -10.03 -14.59
C HIS A 194 3.22 -11.05 -13.60
N ARG A 195 4.20 -10.64 -12.78
CA ARG A 195 4.86 -11.53 -11.83
C ARG A 195 4.02 -11.84 -10.59
N TYR A 196 3.33 -10.84 -10.04
CA TYR A 196 2.66 -10.96 -8.74
C TYR A 196 1.13 -10.95 -8.84
N PHE A 197 0.56 -10.27 -9.84
CA PHE A 197 -0.88 -10.04 -9.95
C PHE A 197 -1.40 -10.22 -11.39
N PRO A 198 -1.28 -11.42 -11.99
CA PRO A 198 -1.67 -11.65 -13.38
C PRO A 198 -3.18 -11.44 -13.63
N THR A 199 -4.00 -11.46 -12.58
CA THR A 199 -5.45 -11.19 -12.66
C THR A 199 -5.78 -9.73 -13.01
N LEU A 200 -4.87 -8.79 -12.76
CA LEU A 200 -5.10 -7.36 -13.01
C LEU A 200 -4.76 -6.96 -14.47
N THR A 201 -3.97 -7.78 -15.16
CA THR A 201 -3.48 -7.49 -16.51
C THR A 201 -4.61 -7.36 -17.53
N GLY A 202 -5.60 -8.26 -17.50
CA GLY A 202 -6.73 -8.24 -18.43
C GLY A 202 -7.59 -6.97 -18.32
N PRO A 203 -8.10 -6.62 -17.11
CA PRO A 203 -8.80 -5.37 -16.88
C PRO A 203 -8.01 -4.14 -17.32
N ARG A 204 -6.71 -4.06 -17.00
CA ARG A 204 -5.86 -2.93 -17.39
C ARG A 204 -5.76 -2.78 -18.91
N GLN A 205 -5.48 -3.87 -19.63
CA GLN A 205 -5.40 -3.84 -21.09
C GLN A 205 -6.71 -3.35 -21.70
N SER A 206 -7.85 -3.81 -21.19
CA SER A 206 -9.17 -3.36 -21.68
C SER A 206 -9.39 -1.84 -21.52
N ILE A 207 -8.89 -1.25 -20.43
CA ILE A 207 -8.96 0.20 -20.15
C ILE A 207 -8.03 0.97 -21.09
N VAL A 208 -6.82 0.46 -21.30
CA VAL A 208 -5.83 1.06 -22.21
C VAL A 208 -6.38 1.04 -23.64
N ASP A 209 -6.89 -0.10 -24.10
CA ASP A 209 -7.48 -0.23 -25.43
C ASP A 209 -8.72 0.65 -25.59
N ALA A 210 -9.55 0.76 -24.54
CA ALA A 210 -10.69 1.66 -24.54
C ALA A 210 -10.25 3.13 -24.66
N SER A 211 -9.17 3.51 -23.99
CA SER A 211 -8.61 4.86 -24.04
C SER A 211 -8.08 5.19 -25.45
N HIS A 212 -7.35 4.27 -26.08
CA HIS A 212 -6.90 4.43 -27.46
C HIS A 212 -8.09 4.55 -28.43
N ARG A 213 -9.13 3.75 -28.25
CA ARG A 213 -10.35 3.85 -29.07
C ARG A 213 -11.06 5.19 -28.88
N ILE A 214 -11.12 5.73 -27.66
CA ILE A 214 -11.73 7.03 -27.38
C ILE A 214 -10.92 8.15 -28.02
N TRP A 215 -9.59 8.10 -27.94
CA TRP A 215 -8.72 9.10 -28.55
C TRP A 215 -8.96 9.17 -30.07
N ASN A 216 -8.90 8.02 -30.74
CA ASN A 216 -9.12 7.95 -32.19
C ASN A 216 -10.55 8.38 -32.60
N ARG A 217 -11.55 8.13 -31.74
CA ARG A 217 -12.92 8.62 -31.97
C ARG A 217 -13.06 10.13 -31.78
N THR A 218 -12.24 10.73 -30.93
CA THR A 218 -12.30 12.17 -30.64
C THR A 218 -11.88 12.98 -31.85
N GLU A 219 -10.86 12.52 -32.58
CA GLU A 219 -10.42 13.16 -33.84
C GLU A 219 -11.56 13.19 -34.88
N GLY A 220 -12.27 12.07 -35.07
CA GLY A 220 -13.45 12.03 -35.96
C GLY A 220 -14.63 12.88 -35.46
N LEU A 221 -14.85 12.91 -34.14
CA LEU A 221 -15.96 13.65 -33.53
C LEU A 221 -15.82 15.17 -33.69
N VAL A 222 -14.59 15.71 -33.72
CA VAL A 222 -14.36 17.15 -33.91
C VAL A 222 -14.78 17.59 -35.31
N GLU A 223 -14.47 16.78 -36.33
CA GLU A 223 -14.86 17.06 -37.72
C GLU A 223 -16.39 16.96 -37.88
N ASP A 224 -16.99 15.89 -37.35
CA ASP A 224 -18.44 15.67 -37.36
C ASP A 224 -19.18 16.77 -36.58
N ALA A 225 -18.64 17.25 -35.46
CA ALA A 225 -19.21 18.32 -34.66
C ALA A 225 -19.15 19.66 -35.39
N ARG A 226 -18.07 19.95 -36.12
CA ARG A 226 -17.95 21.16 -36.94
C ARG A 226 -19.00 21.17 -38.05
N ASP A 227 -19.19 20.04 -38.72
CA ASP A 227 -20.20 19.89 -39.77
C ASP A 227 -21.63 19.96 -39.23
N ALA A 228 -21.88 19.35 -38.08
CA ALA A 228 -23.18 19.43 -37.40
C ALA A 228 -23.48 20.86 -36.93
N ALA A 229 -22.50 21.60 -36.43
CA ALA A 229 -22.65 23.00 -36.06
C ALA A 229 -22.94 23.88 -37.28
N ALA A 230 -22.20 23.69 -38.39
CA ALA A 230 -22.45 24.41 -39.64
C ALA A 230 -23.85 24.14 -40.21
N LYS A 231 -24.30 22.88 -40.17
CA LYS A 231 -25.67 22.48 -40.55
C LYS A 231 -26.71 23.09 -39.61
N GLY A 232 -26.48 23.04 -38.29
CA GLY A 232 -27.38 23.59 -37.28
C GLY A 232 -27.57 25.10 -37.41
N VAL A 233 -26.50 25.85 -37.64
CA VAL A 233 -26.57 27.29 -37.91
C VAL A 233 -27.37 27.55 -39.19
N LYS A 234 -27.12 26.81 -40.28
CA LYS A 234 -27.86 26.95 -41.55
C LYS A 234 -29.36 26.63 -41.38
N THR A 235 -29.70 25.56 -40.67
CA THR A 235 -31.10 25.19 -40.40
C THR A 235 -31.79 26.21 -39.50
N GLY A 236 -31.11 26.73 -38.48
CA GLY A 236 -31.63 27.81 -37.64
C GLY A 236 -31.94 29.08 -38.42
N LEU A 237 -31.02 29.50 -39.31
CA LEU A 237 -31.23 30.63 -40.22
C LEU A 237 -32.41 30.40 -41.16
N GLN A 238 -32.55 29.19 -41.73
CA GLN A 238 -33.68 28.84 -42.60
C GLN A 238 -35.03 28.83 -41.86
N GLN A 239 -35.05 28.44 -40.58
CA GLN A 239 -36.25 28.45 -39.76
C GLN A 239 -36.72 29.88 -39.48
N VAL A 240 -35.77 30.80 -39.21
CA VAL A 240 -36.05 32.22 -39.01
C VAL A 240 -36.54 32.87 -40.31
N GLU A 241 -35.93 32.55 -41.45
CA GLU A 241 -36.36 33.04 -42.76
C GLU A 241 -37.78 32.59 -43.11
N LYS A 242 -38.15 31.33 -42.83
CA LYS A 242 -39.51 30.82 -43.05
C LYS A 242 -40.55 31.45 -42.11
N GLY A 243 -40.18 31.74 -40.86
CA GLY A 243 -41.09 32.31 -39.86
C GLY A 243 -41.28 33.82 -39.96
N THR A 244 -40.24 34.54 -40.41
CA THR A 244 -40.23 36.01 -40.42
C THR A 244 -40.27 36.60 -41.84
N GLY A 245 -40.06 35.80 -42.88
CA GLY A 245 -39.98 36.25 -44.28
C GLY A 245 -38.72 37.07 -44.61
N LEU A 246 -37.82 37.30 -43.65
CA LEU A 246 -36.56 38.01 -43.89
C LEU A 246 -35.50 37.09 -44.50
N ARG A 247 -34.88 37.55 -45.59
CA ARG A 247 -33.80 36.86 -46.32
C ARG A 247 -32.43 36.93 -45.64
N VAL A 248 -32.36 36.51 -44.38
CA VAL A 248 -31.13 36.63 -43.55
C VAL A 248 -29.99 35.75 -44.07
N GLY A 249 -30.32 34.62 -44.70
CA GLY A 249 -29.33 33.72 -45.29
C GLY A 249 -28.61 34.30 -46.51
N GLU A 250 -29.31 35.10 -47.33
CA GLU A 250 -28.76 35.71 -48.54
C GLU A 250 -27.78 36.84 -48.20
N VAL A 251 -28.15 37.74 -47.27
CA VAL A 251 -27.29 38.84 -46.82
C VAL A 251 -26.00 38.36 -46.15
N MET A 252 -26.08 37.28 -45.34
CA MET A 252 -24.90 36.68 -44.73
C MET A 252 -23.97 36.01 -45.74
N ALA A 253 -24.53 35.43 -46.82
CA ALA A 253 -23.73 34.85 -47.90
C ALA A 253 -22.99 35.93 -48.69
N THR A 254 -23.64 37.06 -48.99
CA THR A 254 -23.02 38.20 -49.66
C THR A 254 -21.93 38.84 -48.79
N ALA A 255 -22.18 39.03 -47.49
CA ALA A 255 -21.18 39.57 -46.56
C ALA A 255 -19.97 38.65 -46.39
N LYS A 256 -20.17 37.33 -46.44
CA LYS A 256 -19.06 36.36 -46.38
C LYS A 256 -18.23 36.35 -47.66
N ALA A 257 -18.85 36.52 -48.83
CA ALA A 257 -18.14 36.64 -50.11
C ALA A 257 -17.28 37.91 -50.16
N GLU A 258 -17.81 39.04 -49.66
CA GLU A 258 -17.08 40.30 -49.56
C GLU A 258 -15.91 40.22 -48.58
N ALA A 259 -16.07 39.57 -47.43
CA ALA A 259 -14.98 39.36 -46.46
C ALA A 259 -13.87 38.45 -46.99
N ALA A 260 -14.19 37.46 -47.83
CA ALA A 260 -13.19 36.59 -48.44
C ALA A 260 -12.36 37.32 -49.51
N ASP A 261 -13.00 38.19 -50.29
CA ASP A 261 -12.33 39.03 -51.29
C ASP A 261 -11.34 40.01 -50.64
N ILE A 262 -11.70 40.58 -49.49
CA ILE A 262 -10.83 41.47 -48.71
C ILE A 262 -9.62 40.71 -48.10
N ASP A 263 -9.82 39.49 -47.61
CA ASP A 263 -8.73 38.69 -47.01
C ASP A 263 -7.73 38.21 -48.09
N ASP A 264 -8.22 37.85 -49.28
CA ASP A 264 -7.37 37.51 -50.42
C ASP A 264 -6.62 38.72 -50.96
N ALA A 265 -7.26 39.90 -51.01
CA ALA A 265 -6.57 41.16 -51.33
C ALA A 265 -5.46 41.49 -50.31
N ARG A 266 -5.66 41.13 -49.03
CA ARG A 266 -4.67 41.33 -47.96
C ARG A 266 -3.50 40.35 -48.00
N ARG A 267 -3.67 39.17 -48.62
CA ARG A 267 -2.59 38.19 -48.84
C ARG A 267 -1.69 38.51 -50.03
N LEU A 268 -2.14 39.38 -50.92
CA LEU A 268 -1.40 39.80 -52.13
C LEU A 268 -0.57 41.08 -51.94
N VAL A 269 -0.62 41.69 -50.75
CA VAL A 269 0.20 42.84 -50.31
C VAL A 269 1.26 42.36 -49.32
#